data_AF-A0A8T7FCX6-F1
#
_entry.id   AF-A0A8T7FCX6-F1
#
_cell.length_a   1.000
_cell.length_b   1.000
_cell.length_c   1.000
_cell.angle_alpha   90.00
_cell.angle_beta   90.00
_cell.angle_gamma   90.00
#
_symmetry.space_group_name_H-M   'P 1'
#
loop_
_entity.id
_entity.type
_entity.pdbx_description
1 polymer ?
#
loop_
_entity_poly.entity_id
_entity_poly.type
_entity_poly.pdbx_seq_one_letter_code
_entity_poly.pdbx_strand_id
1 'polypeptide(L)' 'MPFRLGPTELIIILVIVLLLFGVGRIGKIAGELGGGIRAFREGLNKDAENEAEKKEQEVKS' A
#
# COMPACT_ATOMS: atom_id res chain seq x y z
N MET A 1 26.58 6.29 22.30
CA MET A 1 25.12 6.12 22.47
C MET A 1 24.72 4.84 21.73
N PRO A 2 24.36 3.76 22.43
CA PRO A 2 24.37 2.39 21.88
C PRO A 2 23.11 1.98 21.11
N PHE A 3 22.15 2.88 20.88
CA PHE A 3 20.93 2.57 20.15
C PHE A 3 21.02 3.15 18.73
N ARG A 4 21.74 2.44 17.86
CA ARG A 4 21.58 2.67 16.43
C ARG A 4 20.30 1.93 16.07
N LEU A 5 19.31 2.62 15.52
CA LEU A 5 18.09 2.00 14.98
C LEU A 5 18.49 1.12 13.78
N GLY A 6 19.04 -0.05 14.08
CA GLY A 6 19.47 -1.02 13.11
C GLY A 6 18.30 -1.87 12.67
N PRO A 7 18.47 -2.61 11.56
CA PRO A 7 17.48 -3.59 11.12
C PRO A 7 17.16 -4.61 12.24
N THR A 8 18.12 -4.92 13.11
CA THR A 8 17.94 -5.84 14.24
C THR A 8 16.96 -5.31 15.29
N GLU A 9 17.11 -4.07 15.78
CA GLU A 9 16.17 -3.47 16.72
C GLU A 9 14.75 -3.37 16.14
N LEU A 10 14.62 -3.01 14.85
CA LEU A 10 13.31 -2.93 14.19
C LEU A 10 12.62 -4.30 14.14
N ILE A 11 13.37 -5.38 13.91
CA ILE A 11 12.81 -6.75 13.94
C ILE A 11 12.32 -7.10 15.35
N ILE A 12 13.09 -6.77 16.40
CA ILE A 12 12.68 -7.04 17.79
C ILE A 12 11.38 -6.29 18.12
N ILE A 13 11.29 -5.01 17.76
CA ILE A 13 10.08 -4.20 17.95
C ILE A 13 8.91 -4.80 17.17
N LEU A 14 9.12 -5.20 15.91
CA LEU A 14 8.10 -5.85 15.09
C LEU A 14 7.56 -7.11 15.76
N VAL A 15 8.43 -7.96 16.31
CA VAL A 15 8.03 -9.18 17.03
C VAL A 15 7.18 -8.83 18.26
N ILE A 16 7.55 -7.82 19.05
CA ILE A 16 6.76 -7.39 20.21
C ILE A 16 5.37 -6.90 19.76
N VAL A 17 5.30 -6.08 18.72
CA VAL A 17 4.03 -5.60 18.15
C VAL A 17 3.18 -6.79 17.67
N LEU A 18 3.77 -7.76 16.98
CA LEU A 18 3.06 -8.97 16.54
C LEU A 18 2.54 -9.83 17.70
N LEU A 19 3.24 -9.87 18.84
CA LEU A 19 2.78 -10.57 20.04
C LEU A 19 1.63 -9.84 20.73
N LEU A 20 1.68 -8.50 20.82
CA LEU A 20 0.64 -7.69 21.44
C LEU A 20 -0.66 -7.67 20.64
N PHE A 21 -0.55 -7.45 19.32
CA PHE A 21 -1.71 -7.34 18.45
C PHE A 21 -2.15 -8.69 17.86
N GLY A 22 -1.23 -9.65 17.76
CA GLY A 22 -1.44 -10.95 17.12
C GLY A 22 -1.33 -10.90 15.60
N VAL A 23 -0.79 -11.96 15.00
CA VAL A 23 -0.64 -12.10 13.53
C VAL A 23 -1.98 -12.04 12.79
N GLY A 24 -3.05 -12.54 13.40
CA GLY A 24 -4.38 -12.57 12.78
C GLY A 24 -5.06 -11.20 12.67
N ARG A 25 -4.83 -10.28 13.63
CA ARG A 25 -5.41 -8.92 13.60
C ARG A 25 -4.66 -8.05 12.59
N ILE A 26 -3.32 -8.12 12.60
CA ILE A 26 -2.45 -7.42 11.64
C ILE A 26 -2.78 -7.88 10.21
N GLY A 27 -2.91 -9.20 9.97
CA GLY A 27 -3.23 -9.74 8.64
C GLY A 27 -4.60 -9.31 8.11
N LYS A 28 -5.63 -9.26 8.97
CA LYS A 28 -6.97 -8.77 8.59
C LYS A 28 -6.93 -7.30 8.16
N ILE A 29 -6.32 -6.44 8.98
CA ILE A 29 -6.20 -5.00 8.68
C ILE A 29 -5.37 -4.79 7.40
N ALA A 30 -4.25 -5.49 7.24
CA ALA A 30 -3.43 -5.40 6.05
C ALA A 30 -4.17 -5.88 4.79
N GLY A 31 -5.02 -6.91 4.90
CA GLY A 31 -5.87 -7.38 3.80
C GLY A 31 -6.91 -6.35 3.37
N GLU A 32 -7.63 -5.76 4.33
CA GLU A 32 -8.63 -4.72 4.08
C GLU A 32 -8.00 -3.45 3.48
N LEU A 33 -6.88 -2.99 4.05
CA LEU A 33 -6.12 -1.85 3.55
C LEU A 33 -5.51 -2.12 2.18
N GLY A 34 -4.95 -3.32 1.96
CA GLY A 34 -4.33 -3.73 0.71
C GLY A 34 -5.35 -3.78 -0.44
N GLY A 35 -6.56 -4.25 -0.17
CA GLY A 35 -7.66 -4.22 -1.14
C GLY A 35 -8.04 -2.80 -1.53
N GLY A 36 -8.18 -1.90 -0.56
CA GLY A 36 -8.47 -0.48 -0.81
C GLY A 36 -7.38 0.23 -1.61
N ILE A 37 -6.11 0.02 -1.26
CA ILE A 37 -4.97 0.59 -2.00
C ILE A 37 -4.91 0.07 -3.43
N ARG A 38 -5.21 -1.23 -3.64
CA ARG A 38 -5.22 -1.83 -4.98
C ARG A 38 -6.33 -1.25 -5.85
N ALA A 39 -7.54 -1.13 -5.32
CA ALA A 39 -8.67 -0.51 -6.03
C ALA A 39 -8.38 0.97 -6.34
N PHE A 40 -7.77 1.69 -5.40
CA PHE A 40 -7.36 3.09 -5.61
C PHE A 40 -6.33 3.22 -6.73
N ARG A 41 -5.30 2.38 -6.73
CA ARG A 41 -4.30 2.34 -7.83
C ARG A 41 -4.91 2.00 -9.18
N GLU A 42 -5.85 1.06 -9.20
CA GLU A 42 -6.53 0.67 -10.45
C GLU A 42 -7.42 1.80 -10.98
N GLY A 43 -8.15 2.50 -10.11
CA GLY A 43 -8.93 3.68 -10.47
C GLY A 43 -8.07 4.78 -11.08
N LEU A 44 -6.96 5.15 -10.43
CA LEU A 44 -6.04 6.16 -10.95
C LEU A 44 -5.45 5.80 -12.32
N ASN A 45 -5.13 4.52 -12.55
CA ASN A 45 -4.61 4.07 -13.85
C ASN A 45 -5.69 4.07 -14.93
N LYS A 46 -6.92 3.66 -14.60
CA LYS A 46 -8.06 3.72 -15.53
C LYS A 46 -8.39 5.15 -15.92
N ASP A 47 -8.39 6.09 -14.97
CA ASP A 47 -8.64 7.50 -15.25
C ASP A 47 -7.55 8.09 -16.17
N ALA A 48 -6.28 7.71 -15.96
CA ALA A 48 -5.18 8.13 -16.82
C ALA A 48 -5.26 7.55 -18.25
N GLU A 49 -5.71 6.30 -18.40
CA GLU A 49 -5.92 5.66 -19.70
C GLU A 49 -7.12 6.28 -20.45
N ASN A 50 -8.21 6.58 -19.73
CA ASN A 50 -9.41 7.21 -20.29
C ASN A 50 -9.14 8.68 -20.70
N GLU A 51 -8.31 9.42 -19.97
CA GLU A 51 -7.84 10.75 -20.38
C GLU A 51 -6.96 10.72 -21.63
N ALA A 52 -6.16 9.65 -21.82
CA ALA A 52 -5.32 9.48 -23.00
C ALA A 52 -6.17 9.17 -24.25
N GLU A 53 -7.16 8.27 -24.14
CA GLU A 53 -8.08 7.94 -25.22
C GLU A 53 -8.97 9.12 -25.62
N LYS A 54 -9.42 9.94 -24.65
CA LYS A 54 -10.24 11.12 -24.91
C LYS A 54 -9.49 12.24 -25.63
N LYS A 55 -8.18 12.38 -25.38
CA LYS A 55 -7.32 13.34 -26.11
C LYS A 55 -6.98 12.88 -27.52
N GLU A 56 -6.91 11.58 -27.77
CA GLU A 56 -6.58 11.06 -29.10
C GLU A 56 -7.76 11.12 -30.09
N GLN A 57 -9.00 11.15 -29.59
CA GLN A 57 -10.21 11.35 -30.43
C GLN A 57 -10.46 12.81 -30.80
N GLU A 58 -10.01 13.78 -29.99
CA GLU A 58 -10.16 15.22 -30.26
C GLU A 58 -9.15 15.74 -31.31
N VAL A 59 -7.98 15.09 -31.45
CA VAL A 59 -6.93 15.49 -32.41
C VAL A 59 -7.15 14.93 -33.83
N LYS A 60 -8.06 13.94 -33.99
CA LYS A 60 -8.38 13.30 -35.26
C LYS A 60 -9.68 13.78 -35.93
N SER A 61 -10.41 14.72 -35.31
CA SER A 61 -11.59 15.39 -35.88
C SER A 61 -11.25 16.82 -36.29
#